data_AF-A0A0H5QIH3-F1
#
_entry.id   AF-A0A0H5QIH3-F1
#
_cell.length_a   1.000
_cell.length_b   1.000
_cell.length_c   1.000
_cell.angle_alpha   90.00
_cell.angle_beta   90.00
_cell.angle_gamma   90.00
#
_symmetry.space_group_name_H-M   'P 1'
#
loop_
_entity.id
_entity.type
_entity.pdbx_description
1 polymer ?
#
loop_
_entity_poly.entity_id
_entity_poly.type
_entity_poly.pdbx_seq_one_letter_code
_entity_poly.pdbx_strand_id
1 'polypeptide(L)'
;MTITAIIGSQWGDEGKGKLVDALSSQCDGVARFNGGANAGHTIVANGAKFALHLLPCGVLYPGTVNIIGNGTVIHIPSLLTEMTMLKNHGIRCGPDRIKISSRAHLLFDFYQVIDSLQETRRAEGSLGTTKRGQNILC
;
A
#
# COMPACT_ATOMS: atom_id res chain seq x y z
N MET A 1 -10.85 9.08 -22.39
CA MET A 1 -10.54 8.57 -21.03
C MET A 1 -9.20 7.88 -21.11
N THR A 2 -8.22 8.31 -20.32
CA THR A 2 -6.84 7.81 -20.37
C THR A 2 -6.55 7.00 -19.11
N ILE A 3 -5.96 5.81 -19.25
CA ILE A 3 -5.56 4.96 -18.13
C ILE A 3 -4.10 4.60 -18.32
N THR A 4 -3.28 4.86 -17.30
CA THR A 4 -1.86 4.54 -17.29
C THR A 4 -1.60 3.46 -16.23
N ALA A 5 -0.92 2.38 -16.63
CA ALA A 5 -0.52 1.31 -15.72
C ALA A 5 1.00 1.34 -15.50
N ILE A 6 1.42 1.29 -14.24
CA ILE A 6 2.83 1.21 -13.85
C ILE A 6 3.04 -0.16 -13.20
N ILE A 7 3.84 -0.99 -13.84
CA ILE A 7 4.06 -2.39 -13.47
C ILE A 7 5.56 -2.64 -13.37
N GLY A 8 5.97 -3.50 -12.43
CA GLY A 8 7.36 -3.94 -12.30
C GLY A 8 7.65 -5.05 -13.29
N SER A 9 8.77 -4.96 -13.99
CA SER A 9 9.22 -5.99 -14.94
C SER A 9 10.16 -7.01 -14.31
N GLN A 10 10.53 -6.84 -13.03
CA GLN A 10 11.51 -7.67 -12.32
C GLN A 10 10.88 -8.20 -11.01
N TRP A 11 11.71 -8.43 -9.98
CA TRP A 11 11.32 -9.00 -8.69
C TRP A 11 11.20 -7.93 -7.59
N GLY A 12 10.59 -6.79 -7.89
CA GLY A 12 10.38 -5.73 -6.92
C GLY A 12 11.50 -4.67 -6.91
N ASP A 13 11.28 -3.62 -6.13
CA ASP A 13 12.20 -2.49 -5.92
C ASP A 13 12.74 -1.77 -7.16
N GLU A 14 12.00 -1.78 -8.27
CA GLU A 14 12.34 -1.07 -9.52
C GLU A 14 12.07 0.43 -9.46
N GLY A 15 11.77 0.99 -8.28
CA GLY A 15 11.46 2.41 -8.12
C GLY A 15 10.08 2.83 -8.62
N LYS A 16 9.15 1.89 -8.83
CA LYS A 16 7.77 2.15 -9.31
C LYS A 16 7.08 3.29 -8.55
N GLY A 17 7.20 3.29 -7.22
CA GLY A 17 6.57 4.30 -6.38
C GLY A 17 6.99 5.73 -6.73
N LYS A 18 8.26 5.93 -7.12
CA LYS A 18 8.78 7.25 -7.52
C LYS A 18 8.14 7.72 -8.82
N LEU A 19 7.92 6.80 -9.77
CA LEU A 19 7.24 7.11 -11.01
C LEU A 19 5.75 7.39 -10.79
N VAL A 20 5.08 6.60 -9.93
CA VAL A 20 3.68 6.83 -9.57
C VAL A 20 3.55 8.20 -8.90
N ASP A 21 4.44 8.56 -7.97
CA ASP A 21 4.48 9.87 -7.31
C ASP A 21 4.60 11.02 -8.32
N ALA A 22 5.58 10.95 -9.22
CA ALA A 22 5.80 11.96 -10.26
C ALA A 22 4.59 12.19 -11.18
N LEU A 23 3.84 11.13 -11.48
CA LEU A 23 2.66 11.19 -12.35
C LEU A 23 1.36 11.49 -11.59
N SER A 24 1.30 11.23 -10.29
CA SER A 24 0.07 11.35 -9.48
C SER A 24 -0.51 12.76 -9.50
N SER A 25 0.35 13.79 -9.52
CA SER A 25 -0.08 15.20 -9.60
C SER A 25 -0.91 15.56 -10.83
N GLN A 26 -0.81 14.76 -11.90
CA GLN A 26 -1.49 14.97 -13.18
C GLN A 26 -2.69 14.02 -13.36
N CYS A 27 -3.00 13.19 -12.36
CA CYS A 27 -4.06 12.20 -12.42
C CYS A 27 -5.24 12.57 -11.51
N ASP A 28 -6.46 12.40 -12.02
CA ASP A 28 -7.69 12.55 -11.23
C ASP A 28 -7.79 11.47 -10.13
N GLY A 29 -7.18 10.30 -10.37
CA GLY A 29 -7.15 9.22 -9.40
C GLY A 29 -5.99 8.26 -9.58
N VAL A 30 -5.56 7.67 -8.46
CA VAL A 30 -4.48 6.68 -8.39
C VAL A 30 -5.00 5.47 -7.64
N ALA A 31 -4.89 4.31 -8.26
CA ALA A 31 -5.40 3.06 -7.72
C ALA A 31 -4.28 2.06 -7.44
N ARG A 32 -4.34 1.43 -6.28
CA ARG A 32 -3.66 0.16 -6.05
C ARG A 32 -4.63 -0.97 -6.38
N PHE A 33 -4.18 -1.92 -7.19
CA PHE A 33 -5.02 -3.02 -7.67
C PHE A 33 -4.74 -4.36 -6.97
N ASN A 34 -3.53 -4.58 -6.43
CA ASN A 34 -3.13 -5.83 -5.79
C ASN A 34 -2.19 -5.63 -4.59
N GLY A 35 -1.88 -6.75 -3.92
CA GLY A 35 -0.90 -6.82 -2.82
C GLY A 35 -1.43 -6.24 -1.51
N GLY A 36 -0.55 -5.80 -0.62
CA GLY A 36 -0.96 -5.14 0.62
C GLY A 36 0.15 -4.27 1.20
N ALA A 37 0.21 -4.16 2.52
CA ALA A 37 1.29 -3.48 3.25
C ALA A 37 2.71 -4.09 3.09
N ASN A 38 2.96 -4.99 2.14
CA ASN A 38 4.27 -5.59 1.89
C ASN A 38 5.09 -4.72 0.93
N ALA A 39 4.41 -4.00 0.05
CA ALA A 39 4.98 -2.91 -0.71
C ALA A 39 5.13 -1.68 0.20
N GLY A 40 6.16 -0.89 -0.06
CA GLY A 40 6.39 0.38 0.60
C GLY A 40 7.00 1.37 -0.37
N HIS A 41 6.55 2.62 -0.31
CA HIS A 41 7.23 3.71 -0.99
C HIS A 41 7.39 4.87 -0.03
N THR A 42 8.64 5.29 0.15
CA THR A 42 8.98 6.46 0.96
C THR A 42 9.05 7.68 0.05
N ILE A 43 8.26 8.69 0.37
CA ILE A 43 8.19 9.96 -0.37
C ILE A 43 8.68 11.08 0.53
N VAL A 44 9.37 12.06 -0.04
CA VAL A 44 9.73 13.30 0.64
C VAL A 44 8.82 14.39 0.12
N ALA A 45 7.94 14.92 0.96
CA ALA A 45 7.07 16.03 0.61
C ALA A 45 7.13 17.10 1.72
N ASN A 46 7.24 18.37 1.33
CA ASN A 46 7.28 19.51 2.26
C ASN A 46 8.32 19.37 3.39
N GLY A 47 9.49 18.76 3.10
CA GLY A 47 10.54 18.52 4.08
C GLY A 47 10.30 17.33 5.04
N ALA A 48 9.17 16.63 4.93
CA ALA A 48 8.83 15.46 5.73
C ALA A 48 8.93 14.16 4.90
N LYS A 49 9.30 13.06 5.57
CA LYS A 49 9.36 11.72 4.97
C LYS A 49 8.08 10.95 5.30
N PHE A 50 7.40 10.48 4.27
CA PHE A 50 6.17 9.69 4.35
C PHE A 50 6.45 8.27 3.86
N ALA A 51 6.42 7.28 4.75
CA ALA A 51 6.46 5.87 4.37
C ALA A 51 5.01 5.37 4.19
N LEU A 52 4.59 5.19 2.93
CA LEU A 52 3.26 4.68 2.59
C LEU A 52 3.39 3.21 2.21
N HIS A 53 2.55 2.36 2.81
CA HIS A 53 2.52 0.93 2.47
C HIS A 53 1.24 0.54 1.76
N LEU A 54 0.06 0.88 2.30
CA LEU A 54 -1.25 0.55 1.71
C LEU A 54 -1.82 1.68 0.87
N LEU A 55 -1.69 2.92 1.33
CA LEU A 55 -2.26 4.07 0.63
C LEU A 55 -1.49 4.34 -0.67
N PRO A 56 -2.18 4.60 -1.79
CA PRO A 56 -1.53 5.14 -2.97
C PRO A 56 -0.89 6.52 -2.68
N CYS A 57 0.22 6.82 -3.36
CA CYS A 57 0.97 8.07 -3.15
C CYS A 57 0.22 9.33 -3.58
N GLY A 58 -0.84 9.18 -4.39
CA GLY A 58 -1.77 10.25 -4.73
C GLY A 58 -2.35 10.98 -3.51
N VAL A 59 -2.28 10.41 -2.30
CA VAL A 59 -2.79 11.02 -1.07
C VAL A 59 -2.08 12.33 -0.72
N LEU A 60 -0.86 12.53 -1.23
CA LEU A 60 -0.10 13.78 -1.07
C LEU A 60 -0.62 14.93 -1.96
N TYR A 61 -1.39 14.62 -3.01
CA TYR A 61 -1.87 15.60 -3.99
C TYR A 61 -3.37 15.88 -3.80
N PRO A 62 -3.78 17.07 -3.31
CA PRO A 62 -5.17 17.34 -2.91
C PRO A 62 -6.24 17.03 -3.96
N GLY A 63 -5.93 17.20 -5.25
CA GLY A 63 -6.84 16.94 -6.37
C GLY A 63 -6.98 15.47 -6.77
N THR A 64 -6.22 14.56 -6.17
CA THR A 64 -6.14 13.16 -6.58
C THR A 64 -6.92 12.25 -5.63
N VAL A 65 -7.83 11.45 -6.20
CA VAL A 65 -8.56 10.39 -5.49
C VAL A 65 -7.71 9.14 -5.37
N ASN A 66 -7.68 8.53 -4.20
CA ASN A 66 -6.87 7.36 -3.88
C ASN A 66 -7.77 6.14 -3.72
N ILE A 67 -7.50 5.09 -4.48
CA ILE A 67 -8.37 3.92 -4.57
C ILE A 67 -7.60 2.68 -4.12
N ILE A 68 -8.14 1.96 -3.15
CA ILE A 68 -7.69 0.62 -2.77
C ILE A 68 -8.64 -0.39 -3.41
N GLY A 69 -8.15 -1.08 -4.44
CA GLY A 69 -8.92 -2.02 -5.26
C GLY A 69 -9.22 -3.34 -4.56
N ASN A 70 -10.11 -4.13 -5.16
CA ASN A 70 -10.57 -5.42 -4.61
C ASN A 70 -9.48 -6.50 -4.54
N GLY A 71 -8.43 -6.43 -5.36
CA GLY A 71 -7.31 -7.38 -5.31
C GLY A 71 -6.32 -7.12 -4.17
N THR A 72 -6.60 -6.15 -3.29
CA THR A 72 -5.74 -5.76 -2.18
C THR A 72 -6.12 -6.51 -0.90
N VAL A 73 -5.13 -6.86 -0.10
CA VAL A 73 -5.27 -7.35 1.28
C VAL A 73 -4.98 -6.22 2.26
N ILE A 74 -5.96 -5.88 3.09
CA ILE A 74 -5.94 -4.69 3.94
C ILE A 74 -5.77 -5.10 5.40
N HIS A 75 -4.66 -4.68 6.00
CA HIS A 75 -4.48 -4.71 7.45
C HIS A 75 -4.98 -3.40 8.06
N ILE A 76 -6.12 -3.43 8.74
CA ILE A 76 -6.82 -2.24 9.24
C ILE A 76 -5.95 -1.42 10.20
N PRO A 77 -5.29 -2.00 11.23
CA PRO A 77 -4.41 -1.23 12.11
C PRO A 77 -3.31 -0.47 11.35
N SER A 78 -2.61 -1.12 10.42
CA SER A 78 -1.56 -0.45 9.62
C SER A 78 -2.12 0.69 8.75
N LEU A 79 -3.27 0.48 8.12
CA LEU A 79 -3.93 1.52 7.33
C LEU A 79 -4.27 2.74 8.20
N LEU A 80 -4.82 2.51 9.39
CA LEU A 80 -5.15 3.58 10.34
C LEU A 80 -3.90 4.32 10.84
N THR A 81 -2.80 3.60 11.08
CA THR A 81 -1.51 4.22 11.42
C THR A 81 -1.01 5.14 10.31
N GLU A 82 -1.05 4.70 9.04
CA GLU A 82 -0.70 5.53 7.89
C GLU A 82 -1.59 6.77 7.79
N MET A 83 -2.91 6.60 7.90
CA MET A 83 -3.87 7.72 7.85
C MET A 83 -3.64 8.72 8.99
N THR A 84 -3.33 8.23 10.19
CA THR A 84 -3.05 9.08 11.36
C THR A 84 -1.75 9.86 11.16
N MET A 85 -0.71 9.20 10.64
CA MET A 85 0.56 9.83 10.31
C MET A 85 0.37 10.96 9.29
N LEU A 86 -0.41 10.72 8.23
CA LEU A 86 -0.75 11.73 7.24
C LEU A 86 -1.55 12.89 7.84
N LYS A 87 -2.56 12.58 8.67
CA LYS A 87 -3.39 13.59 9.34
C LYS A 87 -2.57 14.51 10.25
N ASN A 88 -1.59 13.96 10.96
CA ASN A 88 -0.68 14.73 11.83
C ASN A 88 0.21 15.71 11.05
N HIS A 89 0.41 15.47 9.75
CA HIS A 89 1.12 16.37 8.83
C HIS A 89 0.16 17.28 8.04
N GLY A 90 -1.11 17.37 8.44
CA GLY A 90 -2.11 18.22 7.79
C GLY A 90 -2.69 17.67 6.48
N ILE A 91 -2.40 16.41 6.14
CA ILE A 91 -2.85 15.79 4.89
C ILE A 91 -4.26 15.21 5.09
N ARG A 92 -5.21 15.67 4.26
CA ARG A 92 -6.61 15.25 4.34
C ARG A 92 -6.79 13.80 3.86
N CYS A 93 -7.29 12.93 4.71
CA CYS A 93 -7.53 11.50 4.43
C CYS A 93 -9.02 11.14 4.58
N GLY A 94 -9.90 11.98 4.04
CA GLY A 94 -11.35 11.80 4.15
C GLY A 94 -11.93 10.81 3.13
N PRO A 95 -13.22 10.45 3.28
CA PRO A 95 -13.92 9.54 2.37
C PRO A 95 -14.12 10.13 0.95
N ASP A 96 -13.98 11.44 0.79
CA ASP A 96 -13.91 12.13 -0.50
C ASP A 96 -12.62 11.78 -1.27
N ARG A 97 -11.51 11.56 -0.56
CA ARG A 97 -10.19 11.31 -1.15
C ARG A 97 -9.75 9.85 -1.13
N ILE A 98 -10.23 9.05 -0.19
CA ILE A 98 -9.84 7.63 -0.05
C ILE A 98 -11.06 6.75 -0.28
N LYS A 99 -10.98 5.90 -1.30
CA LYS A 99 -11.99 4.91 -1.66
C LYS A 99 -11.44 3.53 -1.39
N ILE A 100 -12.15 2.75 -0.59
CA ILE A 100 -11.77 1.37 -0.26
C ILE A 100 -12.82 0.45 -0.86
N SER A 101 -12.39 -0.51 -1.66
CA SER A 101 -13.29 -1.53 -2.20
C SER A 101 -13.92 -2.35 -1.08
N SER A 102 -15.23 -2.51 -1.11
CA SER A 102 -15.96 -3.42 -0.20
C SER A 102 -15.64 -4.90 -0.44
N ARG A 103 -14.92 -5.22 -1.54
CA ARG A 103 -14.49 -6.57 -1.91
C ARG A 103 -13.01 -6.83 -1.62
N ALA A 104 -12.30 -5.88 -1.01
CA ALA A 104 -10.94 -6.10 -0.57
C ALA A 104 -10.91 -7.06 0.63
N HIS A 105 -9.92 -7.94 0.69
CA HIS A 105 -9.81 -8.92 1.77
C HIS A 105 -9.21 -8.25 3.01
N LEU A 106 -9.67 -8.68 4.19
CA LEU A 106 -9.11 -8.22 5.46
C LEU A 106 -7.99 -9.13 5.92
N LEU A 107 -6.85 -8.52 6.21
CA LEU A 107 -5.72 -9.15 6.86
C LEU A 107 -5.84 -8.88 8.36
N PHE A 108 -6.09 -9.92 9.15
CA PHE A 108 -6.04 -9.90 10.60
C PHE A 108 -4.64 -10.23 11.14
N ASP A 109 -4.37 -9.82 12.38
CA ASP A 109 -3.08 -10.03 13.06
C ASP A 109 -2.65 -11.51 13.11
N PHE A 110 -3.61 -12.43 13.26
CA PHE A 110 -3.29 -13.86 13.32
C PHE A 110 -2.69 -14.38 12.01
N TYR A 111 -2.95 -13.76 10.85
CA TYR A 111 -2.28 -14.16 9.61
C TYR A 111 -0.77 -13.85 9.65
N GLN A 112 -0.35 -12.77 10.32
CA GLN A 112 1.07 -12.44 10.51
C GLN A 112 1.75 -13.48 11.41
N VAL A 113 1.04 -13.94 12.45
CA VAL A 113 1.51 -15.01 13.33
C VAL A 113 1.65 -16.32 12.54
N ILE A 114 0.64 -16.69 11.74
CA ILE A 114 0.67 -17.91 10.92
C ILE A 114 1.84 -17.86 9.92
N ASP A 115 2.05 -16.74 9.23
CA ASP A 115 3.16 -16.54 8.29
C ASP A 115 4.51 -16.72 8.99
N SER A 116 4.69 -16.10 10.16
CA SER A 116 5.90 -16.23 10.97
C SER A 116 6.17 -17.67 11.42
N LEU A 117 5.12 -18.40 11.81
CA LEU A 117 5.21 -19.81 12.20
C LEU A 117 5.53 -20.71 11.00
N GLN A 118 4.95 -20.46 9.83
CA GLN A 118 5.24 -21.23 8.62
C GLN A 118 6.69 -21.07 8.18
N GLU A 119 7.23 -19.85 8.21
CA GLU A 119 8.65 -19.61 7.89
C GLU A 119 9.57 -20.34 8.87
N THR A 120 9.27 -20.26 10.16
CA THR A 120 10.06 -20.95 11.20
C THR A 120 10.01 -22.47 11.02
N ARG A 121 8.84 -23.02 10.67
CA ARG A 121 8.66 -24.46 10.43
C ARG A 121 9.43 -24.95 9.20
N ARG A 122 9.59 -24.12 8.17
CA ARG A 122 10.30 -24.50 6.93
C ARG A 122 11.82 -24.53 7.08
N ALA A 123 12.37 -23.85 8.09
CA ALA A 123 13.81 -23.78 8.37
C ALA A 123 14.65 -23.46 7.11
N GLU A 124 15.42 -24.44 6.61
CA GLU A 124 16.26 -24.30 5.40
C GLU A 124 15.45 -24.04 4.12
N GLY A 125 14.15 -24.37 4.09
CA GLY A 125 13.22 -24.11 2.99
C GLY A 125 12.37 -22.84 3.16
N SER A 126 12.81 -21.90 3.99
CA SER A 126 12.11 -20.62 4.19
C SER A 126 12.03 -19.79 2.91
N LEU A 127 10.92 -19.08 2.71
CA LEU A 127 10.69 -18.27 1.51
C LEU A 127 11.23 -16.85 1.66
N GLY A 128 11.58 -16.42 2.88
CA GLY A 128 11.98 -15.05 3.15
C GLY A 128 10.79 -14.09 3.11
N THR A 129 9.64 -14.50 3.65
CA THR A 129 8.43 -13.66 3.61
C THR A 129 8.62 -12.38 4.44
N THR A 130 7.82 -11.36 4.14
CA THR A 130 7.79 -10.13 4.95
C THR A 130 7.23 -10.34 6.35
N LYS A 131 6.73 -11.54 6.68
CA LYS A 131 6.04 -11.87 7.94
C LYS A 131 4.82 -10.99 8.21
N ARG A 132 4.26 -10.40 7.15
CA ARG A 132 3.08 -9.53 7.20
C ARG A 132 1.78 -10.27 6.87
N GLY A 133 1.80 -11.60 6.71
CA GLY A 133 0.59 -12.42 6.61
C GLY A 133 -0.10 -12.43 5.25
N GLN A 134 0.43 -11.74 4.25
CA GLN A 134 -0.27 -11.58 2.96
C GLN A 134 -0.27 -12.83 2.11
N ASN A 135 0.84 -13.57 2.12
CA ASN A 135 0.97 -14.89 1.51
C ASN A 135 -0.01 -15.93 2.06
N ILE A 136 -0.68 -15.66 3.18
CA ILE A 136 -1.70 -16.55 3.74
C ILE A 136 -3.07 -16.30 3.10
N LEU A 137 -3.30 -15.10 2.56
CA LEU A 137 -4.56 -14.67 1.95
C LEU A 137 -4.50 -14.61 0.41
N CYS A 138 -3.31 -14.46 -0.16
CA CYS A 138 -3.05 -14.34 -1.59
C CYS A 138 -2.67 -15.67 -2.23
#